data_AF-A0A9X4AUS5-F1
#
_entry.id   AF-A0A9X4AUS5-F1
#
_cell.length_a   1.000
_cell.length_b   1.000
_cell.length_c   1.000
_cell.angle_alpha   90.00
_cell.angle_beta   90.00
_cell.angle_gamma   90.00
#
_symmetry.space_group_name_H-M   'P 1'
#
loop_
_entity.id
_entity.type
_entity.pdbx_description
1 polymer ?
#
loop_
_entity_poly.entity_id
_entity_poly.type
_entity_poly.pdbx_seq_one_letter_code
_entity_poly.pdbx_strand_id
1 'polypeptide(L)'
;MRELRVAIVLSMLLAACGGDDLDLTPLPNDGKFRPPASGERTTEADACNTLVDAHSKRMGTLGCVGSSRTCPGFLRAEFSAECLQYDKGSVDGCLEFYASKTTCQDLVSALEGCVITAYEGTTPAGCP
;
A
#
# COMPACT_ATOMS: atom_id res chain seq x y z
N MET A 1 36.42 -1.86 52.70
CA MET A 1 36.77 -0.43 52.50
C MET A 1 36.23 0.00 51.15
N ARG A 2 35.36 1.04 51.17
CA ARG A 2 35.07 2.03 50.11
C ARG A 2 34.60 1.48 48.74
N GLU A 3 33.31 1.55 48.41
CA GLU A 3 32.54 2.75 48.01
C GLU A 3 32.92 3.32 46.62
N LEU A 4 31.85 3.63 45.87
CA LEU A 4 31.68 4.73 44.89
C LEU A 4 31.79 4.47 43.37
N ARG A 5 30.63 4.70 42.72
CA ARG A 5 30.35 5.51 41.51
C ARG A 5 30.39 4.78 40.16
N VAL A 6 29.21 4.48 39.61
CA VAL A 6 28.39 5.37 38.73
C VAL A 6 29.10 5.65 37.42
N ALA A 7 28.74 4.86 36.40
CA ALA A 7 28.84 5.26 35.01
C ALA A 7 27.46 5.01 34.38
N ILE A 8 26.51 5.89 34.73
CA ILE A 8 25.25 6.04 34.01
C ILE A 8 25.63 6.52 32.62
N VAL A 9 25.54 5.61 31.64
CA VAL A 9 25.68 5.92 30.22
C VAL A 9 24.46 6.75 29.84
N LEU A 10 24.59 8.05 29.98
CA LEU A 10 23.63 9.05 29.53
C LEU A 10 23.73 9.13 28.00
N SER A 11 23.11 8.17 27.31
CA SER A 11 22.87 8.27 25.87
C SER A 11 21.90 9.41 25.62
N MET A 12 22.47 10.55 25.25
CA MET A 12 21.76 11.67 24.64
C MET A 12 21.17 11.21 23.30
N LEU A 13 19.95 10.67 23.34
CA LEU A 13 19.05 10.63 22.19
C LEU A 13 18.39 12.01 22.10
N LEU A 14 19.07 12.94 21.44
CA LEU A 14 18.43 14.15 20.95
C LEU A 14 17.44 13.75 19.84
N ALA A 15 16.16 13.99 20.14
CA ALA A 15 15.22 14.68 19.28
C ALA A 15 15.37 14.46 17.76
N ALA A 16 14.63 13.48 17.25
CA ALA A 16 13.90 13.63 15.99
C ALA A 16 12.42 13.42 16.31
N CYS A 17 11.82 14.49 16.85
CA CYS A 17 10.39 14.68 16.92
C CYS A 17 9.93 15.08 15.50
N GLY A 18 8.97 14.36 14.96
CA GLY A 18 8.38 14.58 13.64
C GLY A 18 7.45 13.44 13.26
N GLY A 19 6.67 12.97 14.23
CA GLY A 19 5.50 12.15 13.95
C GLY A 19 4.34 13.13 13.82
N ASP A 20 4.12 13.64 12.61
CA ASP A 20 2.85 14.27 12.29
C ASP A 20 1.74 13.27 12.64
N ASP A 21 0.81 13.73 13.47
CA ASP A 21 -0.42 13.06 13.83
C ASP A 21 -1.12 12.58 12.55
N LEU A 22 -0.87 11.33 12.18
CA LEU A 22 -1.75 10.63 11.26
C LEU A 22 -3.08 10.61 11.97
N ASP A 23 -4.01 11.40 11.44
CA ASP A 23 -5.42 11.44 11.80
C ASP A 23 -5.97 10.01 11.67
N LEU A 24 -5.80 9.22 12.73
CA LEU A 24 -6.36 7.88 12.87
C LEU A 24 -7.84 8.04 13.18
N THR A 25 -8.58 8.66 12.25
CA THR A 25 -9.96 8.25 12.07
C THR A 25 -9.92 6.74 11.89
N PRO A 26 -10.57 5.94 12.76
CA PRO A 26 -10.59 4.51 12.60
C PRO A 26 -11.16 4.22 11.22
N LEU A 27 -10.30 3.72 10.33
CA LEU A 27 -10.70 3.33 8.98
C LEU A 27 -11.90 2.37 9.13
N PRO A 28 -12.94 2.50 8.29
CA PRO A 28 -14.09 1.62 8.37
C PRO A 28 -13.61 0.16 8.37
N ASN A 29 -14.06 -0.62 9.36
CA ASN A 29 -13.78 -2.05 9.42
C ASN A 29 -14.66 -2.78 8.40
N ASP A 30 -14.30 -2.61 7.13
CA ASP A 30 -14.95 -3.17 5.96
C ASP A 30 -14.26 -4.46 5.48
N GLY A 31 -13.33 -5.00 6.28
CA GLY A 31 -12.57 -6.21 5.95
C GLY A 31 -11.51 -6.02 4.86
N LYS A 32 -11.26 -4.79 4.40
CA LYS A 32 -10.24 -4.52 3.38
C LYS A 32 -8.83 -4.35 3.99
N PHE A 33 -7.84 -4.86 3.27
CA PHE A 33 -6.43 -4.69 3.58
C PHE A 33 -5.96 -3.32 3.07
N ARG A 34 -5.43 -2.49 3.98
CA ARG A 34 -4.89 -1.16 3.71
C ARG A 34 -3.40 -1.16 4.08
N PRO A 35 -2.49 -1.38 3.11
CA PRO A 35 -1.06 -1.37 3.40
C PRO A 35 -0.58 0.04 3.78
N PRO A 36 0.52 0.15 4.55
CA PRO A 36 1.07 1.44 4.93
C PRO A 36 1.52 2.25 3.70
N ALA A 37 1.25 3.56 3.73
CA ALA A 37 1.75 4.48 2.72
C ALA A 37 3.23 4.83 2.97
N SER A 38 4.02 4.98 1.90
CA SER A 38 5.42 5.39 1.99
C SER A 38 5.65 6.90 1.83
N GLY A 39 4.68 7.63 1.27
CA GLY A 39 4.83 9.03 0.87
C GLY A 39 5.37 9.20 -0.55
N GLU A 40 5.91 8.13 -1.16
CA GLU A 40 6.42 8.16 -2.53
C GLU A 40 5.28 8.00 -3.53
N ARG A 41 5.29 8.83 -4.59
CA ARG A 41 4.21 8.85 -5.57
C ARG A 41 4.56 8.03 -6.80
N THR A 42 3.55 7.34 -7.34
CA THR A 42 3.60 6.65 -8.62
C THR A 42 2.42 7.07 -9.49
N THR A 43 2.55 6.93 -10.81
CA THR A 43 1.47 7.25 -11.75
C THR A 43 0.38 6.19 -11.71
N GLU A 44 -0.84 6.55 -12.13
CA GLU A 44 -1.92 5.57 -12.28
C GLU A 44 -1.52 4.41 -13.19
N ALA A 45 -0.86 4.70 -14.32
CA ALA A 45 -0.44 3.70 -15.29
C ALA A 45 0.60 2.73 -14.69
N ASP A 46 1.61 3.25 -13.98
CA ASP A 46 2.67 2.43 -13.40
C ASP A 46 2.14 1.56 -12.24
N ALA A 47 1.32 2.14 -11.37
CA ALA A 47 0.64 1.39 -10.31
C ALA A 47 -0.23 0.27 -10.90
N CYS A 48 -1.05 0.61 -11.90
CA CYS A 48 -1.93 -0.31 -12.61
C CYS A 48 -1.17 -1.50 -13.21
N ASN A 49 -0.15 -1.21 -14.03
CA ASN A 49 0.61 -2.24 -14.72
C ASN A 49 1.29 -3.18 -13.72
N THR A 50 1.87 -2.61 -12.66
CA THR A 50 2.55 -3.38 -11.62
C THR A 50 1.58 -4.34 -10.90
N LEU A 51 0.36 -3.90 -10.57
CA LEU A 51 -0.65 -4.73 -9.90
C LEU A 51 -1.18 -5.83 -10.81
N VAL A 52 -1.48 -5.51 -12.08
CA VAL A 52 -1.92 -6.50 -13.07
C VAL A 52 -0.87 -7.56 -13.30
N ASP A 53 0.38 -7.17 -13.46
CA ASP A 53 1.48 -8.10 -13.71
C ASP A 53 1.70 -9.02 -12.51
N ALA A 54 1.71 -8.47 -11.29
CA ALA A 54 1.86 -9.25 -10.06
C ALA A 54 0.71 -10.26 -9.87
N HIS A 55 -0.53 -9.82 -10.06
CA HIS A 55 -1.70 -10.69 -9.96
C HIS A 55 -1.68 -11.78 -11.03
N SER A 56 -1.43 -11.42 -12.29
CA SER A 56 -1.37 -12.37 -13.40
C SER A 56 -0.27 -13.42 -13.21
N LYS A 57 0.91 -12.99 -12.74
CA LYS A 57 2.01 -13.89 -12.38
C LYS A 57 1.62 -14.83 -11.25
N ARG A 58 0.92 -14.34 -10.23
CA ARG A 58 0.48 -15.19 -9.11
C ARG A 58 -0.59 -16.19 -9.55
N MET A 59 -1.56 -15.78 -10.36
CA MET A 59 -2.53 -16.68 -10.96
C MET A 59 -1.85 -17.81 -11.74
N GLY A 60 -0.88 -17.47 -12.60
CA GLY A 60 -0.11 -18.46 -13.35
C GLY A 60 0.67 -19.42 -12.44
N THR A 61 1.22 -18.92 -11.33
CA THR A 61 1.94 -19.75 -10.34
C THR A 61 1.00 -20.73 -9.62
N LEU A 62 -0.23 -20.31 -9.32
CA LEU A 62 -1.23 -21.13 -8.62
C LEU A 62 -2.07 -22.01 -9.57
N GLY A 63 -1.90 -21.85 -10.89
CA GLY A 63 -2.71 -22.56 -11.89
C GLY A 63 -4.17 -22.09 -11.93
N CYS A 64 -4.44 -20.82 -11.56
CA CYS A 64 -5.79 -20.27 -11.56
C CYS A 64 -6.30 -20.05 -12.98
N VAL A 65 -7.57 -20.37 -13.20
CA VAL A 65 -8.28 -20.05 -14.46
C VAL A 65 -9.06 -18.75 -14.26
N GLY A 66 -8.76 -17.74 -15.05
CA GLY A 66 -9.41 -16.43 -14.98
C GLY A 66 -8.55 -15.32 -15.56
N SER A 67 -9.05 -14.09 -15.48
CA SER A 67 -8.34 -12.89 -15.88
C SER A 67 -8.18 -11.95 -14.69
N SER A 68 -7.09 -11.19 -14.70
CA SER A 68 -6.95 -10.00 -13.85
C SER A 68 -8.07 -9.01 -14.21
N ARG A 69 -8.46 -8.15 -13.25
CA ARG A 69 -9.32 -7.00 -13.60
C ARG A 69 -8.61 -6.12 -14.63
N THR A 70 -9.37 -5.28 -15.32
CA THR A 70 -8.82 -4.28 -16.23
C THR A 70 -8.44 -3.02 -15.48
N CYS A 71 -7.29 -2.45 -15.83
CA CYS A 71 -6.91 -1.11 -15.40
C CYS A 71 -7.76 -0.06 -16.12
N PRO A 72 -8.13 1.06 -15.47
CA PRO A 72 -7.74 1.49 -14.12
C PRO A 72 -8.69 1.01 -13.00
N GLY A 73 -9.54 0.01 -13.25
CA GLY A 73 -10.58 -0.46 -12.33
C GLY A 73 -10.07 -1.00 -10.98
N PHE A 74 -8.80 -1.36 -10.86
CA PHE A 74 -8.18 -1.68 -9.55
C PHE A 74 -8.05 -0.47 -8.64
N LEU A 75 -7.70 0.68 -9.23
CA LEU A 75 -7.31 1.86 -8.49
C LEU A 75 -8.50 2.78 -8.25
N ARG A 76 -9.37 2.92 -9.27
CA ARG A 76 -10.52 3.82 -9.23
C ARG A 76 -11.76 3.25 -8.56
N ALA A 77 -11.73 1.98 -8.10
CA ALA A 77 -12.89 1.37 -7.45
C ALA A 77 -13.33 2.12 -6.18
N GLU A 78 -12.37 2.70 -5.45
CA GLU A 78 -12.63 3.48 -4.24
C GLU A 78 -12.71 5.00 -4.52
N PHE A 79 -12.06 5.47 -5.58
CA PHE A 79 -11.94 6.89 -5.91
C PHE A 79 -12.64 7.17 -7.23
N SER A 80 -13.75 7.91 -7.18
CA SER A 80 -14.49 8.36 -8.37
C SER A 80 -13.78 9.50 -9.13
N ALA A 81 -12.45 9.52 -9.12
CA ALA A 81 -11.62 10.55 -9.73
C ALA A 81 -10.61 9.91 -10.69
N GLU A 82 -10.39 10.57 -11.82
CA GLU A 82 -9.52 10.08 -12.87
C GLU A 82 -8.09 10.59 -12.70
N CYS A 83 -7.12 9.77 -13.09
CA CYS A 83 -5.71 10.11 -13.16
C CYS A 83 -5.09 10.60 -11.84
N LEU A 84 -5.40 9.94 -10.74
CA LEU A 84 -4.72 10.25 -9.48
C LEU A 84 -3.26 9.75 -9.54
N GLN A 85 -2.41 10.37 -8.73
CA GLN A 85 -1.17 9.75 -8.30
C GLN A 85 -1.48 8.84 -7.12
N TYR A 86 -0.77 7.71 -7.05
CA TYR A 86 -0.98 6.72 -6.00
C TYR A 86 0.28 6.59 -5.16
N ASP A 87 0.12 6.12 -3.93
CA ASP A 87 1.23 5.88 -3.03
C ASP A 87 1.91 4.55 -3.36
N LYS A 88 3.21 4.61 -3.64
CA LYS A 88 4.02 3.46 -4.00
C LYS A 88 4.08 2.42 -2.88
N GLY A 89 4.20 2.84 -1.62
CA GLY A 89 4.20 1.92 -0.48
C GLY A 89 2.90 1.13 -0.36
N SER A 90 1.77 1.78 -0.58
CA SER A 90 0.47 1.10 -0.60
C SER A 90 0.34 0.15 -1.80
N VAL A 91 0.90 0.49 -2.96
CA VAL A 91 0.96 -0.43 -4.12
C VAL A 91 1.81 -1.65 -3.76
N ASP A 92 3.04 -1.43 -3.29
CA ASP A 92 4.00 -2.50 -2.97
C ASP A 92 3.44 -3.45 -1.92
N GLY A 93 2.77 -2.92 -0.88
CA GLY A 93 2.09 -3.74 0.12
C GLY A 93 0.95 -4.60 -0.45
N CYS A 94 0.22 -4.12 -1.45
CA CYS A 94 -0.75 -4.96 -2.17
C CYS A 94 -0.07 -6.09 -2.96
N LEU A 95 1.11 -5.84 -3.54
CA LEU A 95 1.87 -6.87 -4.25
C LEU A 95 2.29 -8.00 -3.30
N GLU A 96 2.78 -7.65 -2.11
CA GLU A 96 3.12 -8.61 -1.07
C GLU A 96 1.88 -9.39 -0.60
N PHE A 97 0.74 -8.70 -0.45
CA PHE A 97 -0.52 -9.33 -0.10
C PHE A 97 -0.99 -10.35 -1.13
N TYR A 98 -0.88 -10.05 -2.42
CA TYR A 98 -1.18 -11.00 -3.50
C TYR A 98 -0.22 -12.19 -3.47
N ALA A 99 1.08 -11.94 -3.29
CA ALA A 99 2.09 -12.98 -3.21
C ALA A 99 1.86 -13.94 -2.04
N SER A 100 1.27 -13.46 -0.93
CA SER A 100 0.95 -14.27 0.25
C SER A 100 -0.18 -15.29 0.01
N LYS A 101 -1.01 -15.13 -1.01
CA LYS A 101 -2.20 -15.97 -1.22
C LYS A 101 -1.83 -17.31 -1.80
N THR A 102 -2.31 -18.40 -1.19
CA THR A 102 -1.96 -19.77 -1.58
C THR A 102 -3.07 -20.47 -2.37
N THR A 103 -4.27 -19.89 -2.41
CA THR A 103 -5.40 -20.41 -3.20
C THR A 103 -5.88 -19.37 -4.20
N CYS A 104 -6.48 -19.83 -5.30
CA CYS A 104 -7.07 -18.94 -6.30
C CYS A 104 -8.21 -18.09 -5.72
N GLN A 105 -9.02 -18.66 -4.81
CA GLN A 105 -10.11 -17.94 -4.17
C GLN A 105 -9.59 -16.80 -3.28
N ASP A 106 -8.53 -17.06 -2.52
CA ASP A 106 -7.92 -16.03 -1.68
C ASP A 106 -7.25 -14.94 -2.51
N LEU A 107 -6.64 -15.31 -3.65
CA LEU A 107 -6.03 -14.35 -4.57
C LEU A 107 -7.09 -13.44 -5.21
N VAL A 108 -8.21 -13.99 -5.66
CA VAL A 108 -9.35 -13.21 -6.18
C VAL A 108 -9.92 -12.31 -5.10
N SER A 109 -10.11 -12.81 -3.88
CA SER A 109 -10.61 -12.01 -2.76
C SER A 109 -9.64 -10.90 -2.37
N ALA A 110 -8.33 -11.17 -2.44
CA ALA A 110 -7.30 -10.17 -2.17
C ALA A 110 -7.36 -9.01 -3.17
N LEU A 111 -7.69 -9.31 -4.42
CA LEU A 111 -7.83 -8.34 -5.50
C LEU A 111 -8.91 -7.29 -5.22
N GLU A 112 -9.99 -7.70 -4.58
CA GLU A 112 -11.12 -6.83 -4.24
C GLU A 112 -10.94 -6.18 -2.86
N GLY A 113 -10.12 -6.80 -2.02
CA GLY A 113 -9.88 -6.37 -0.65
C GLY A 113 -8.68 -5.46 -0.46
N CYS A 114 -7.78 -5.30 -1.44
CA CYS A 114 -6.61 -4.43 -1.26
C CYS A 114 -6.91 -2.98 -1.66
N VAL A 115 -6.73 -2.06 -0.72
CA VAL A 115 -6.99 -0.63 -0.91
C VAL A 115 -5.67 0.10 -1.03
N ILE A 116 -5.54 0.86 -2.11
CA ILE A 116 -4.33 1.63 -2.45
C ILE A 116 -4.60 3.10 -2.13
N THR A 117 -3.66 3.73 -1.47
CA THR A 117 -3.77 5.15 -1.10
C THR A 117 -3.58 6.01 -2.35
N ALA A 118 -4.58 6.84 -2.65
CA ALA A 118 -4.51 7.82 -3.72
C ALA A 118 -4.23 9.23 -3.15
N TYR A 119 -3.52 10.05 -3.91
CA TYR A 119 -3.32 11.46 -3.60
C TYR A 119 -4.32 12.30 -4.38
N GLU A 120 -5.32 12.85 -3.69
CA GLU A 120 -6.33 13.74 -4.29
C GLU A 120 -5.71 15.04 -4.84
N GLY A 121 -6.34 15.63 -5.84
CA GLY A 121 -5.90 16.90 -6.44
C GLY A 121 -4.59 16.82 -7.24
N THR A 122 -4.10 15.61 -7.54
CA THR A 122 -2.84 15.39 -8.24
C THR A 122 -2.98 15.09 -9.73
N THR A 123 -4.17 15.28 -10.30
CA THR A 123 -4.48 15.10 -11.71
C THR A 123 -3.43 15.79 -12.58
N PRO A 124 -2.61 15.03 -13.34
CA PRO A 124 -1.63 15.61 -14.25
C PRO A 124 -2.33 16.51 -15.28
N ALA A 125 -1.66 17.58 -15.70
CA ALA A 125 -2.16 18.43 -16.78
C ALA A 125 -2.35 17.58 -18.05
N GLY A 126 -3.60 17.51 -18.56
CA GLY A 126 -3.93 16.75 -19.76
C GLY A 126 -4.58 15.38 -19.53
N CYS A 127 -5.24 15.16 -18.39
CA CYS A 127 -6.20 14.08 -18.32
C CYS A 127 -7.38 14.34 -19.25
N PRO A 128 -7.71 13.36 -20.12
CA PRO A 128 -8.77 13.49 -21.11
C PRO A 128 -10.14 13.67 -20.49
#